data_AF-A0A202DZV5-F1
#
_entry.id   AF-A0A202DZV5-F1
#
_cell.length_a   1.000
_cell.length_b   1.000
_cell.length_c   1.000
_cell.angle_alpha   90.00
_cell.angle_beta   90.00
_cell.angle_gamma   90.00
#
_symmetry.space_group_name_H-M   'P 1'
#
loop_
_entity.id
_entity.type
_entity.pdbx_description
1 polymer ?
#
loop_
_entity_poly.entity_id
_entity_poly.type
_entity_poly.pdbx_seq_one_letter_code
_entity_poly.pdbx_strand_id
1 'polypeptide(L)'
;MLLAINEKAWHNNSKGFVINIQKGDVPPGGKGLAKYLAKYLISPPIALRRITAYDGESVSYWYKDHKTKAKEHETVSVLTFIGRMGQHILPKGFQRIRYYGFHSNVRYAAMHEEITRIQPPPKLLNDANSYRILPRKSFQELAITTLGNDPLKCPNCGQQMLLKRIWHPTYGVMIDYAHSYETYQDTGQRA
;
A
#
# COMPACT_ATOMS: atom_id res chain seq x y z
N MET A 1 17.52 12.10 14.42
CA MET A 1 18.59 12.24 13.41
C MET A 1 18.75 10.90 12.71
N LEU A 2 18.90 10.93 11.37
CA LEU A 2 18.75 9.88 10.34
C LEU A 2 17.31 9.82 9.77
N LEU A 3 17.04 10.13 8.50
CA LEU A 3 17.87 10.55 7.37
C LEU A 3 16.96 11.38 6.44
N ALA A 4 17.41 12.58 6.08
CA ALA A 4 16.94 13.25 4.87
C ALA A 4 17.47 12.46 3.67
N ILE A 5 16.62 11.64 3.04
CA ILE A 5 16.99 10.95 1.80
C ILE A 5 16.73 11.92 0.66
N ASN A 6 17.73 12.76 0.41
CA ASN A 6 17.93 13.54 -0.80
C ASN A 6 18.16 12.57 -1.98
N GLU A 7 17.76 12.91 -3.20
CA GLU A 7 18.08 12.20 -4.46
C GLU A 7 19.56 11.79 -4.57
N LYS A 8 20.49 12.60 -4.01
CA LYS A 8 21.92 12.26 -3.93
C LYS A 8 22.21 10.95 -3.19
N ALA A 9 21.46 10.62 -2.13
CA ALA A 9 21.66 9.39 -1.36
C ALA A 9 21.17 8.13 -2.12
N TRP A 10 20.24 8.30 -3.05
CA TRP A 10 19.71 7.24 -3.91
C TRP A 10 20.67 6.92 -5.06
N HIS A 11 21.20 7.95 -5.74
CA HIS A 11 22.20 7.76 -6.81
C HIS A 11 23.51 7.13 -6.30
N ASN A 12 23.91 7.41 -5.06
CA ASN A 12 25.11 6.83 -4.45
C ASN A 12 24.91 5.41 -3.88
N ASN A 13 23.68 4.88 -3.84
CA ASN A 13 23.38 3.51 -3.37
C ASN A 13 22.53 2.76 -4.40
N SER A 14 23.12 2.46 -5.56
CA SER A 14 22.48 1.72 -6.66
C SER A 14 22.02 0.31 -6.32
N LYS A 15 22.41 -0.23 -5.16
CA LYS A 15 22.03 -1.57 -4.66
C LYS A 15 20.87 -1.55 -3.66
N GLY A 16 20.22 -0.41 -3.43
CA GLY A 16 19.07 -0.28 -2.52
C GLY A 16 19.46 -0.13 -1.04
N PHE A 17 18.44 0.05 -0.19
CA PHE A 17 18.59 0.27 1.25
C PHE A 17 19.11 -1.01 1.92
N VAL A 18 20.41 -1.07 2.22
CA VAL A 18 21.04 -2.22 2.88
C VAL A 18 20.74 -2.14 4.37
N ILE A 19 19.84 -2.99 4.87
CA ILE A 19 19.79 -3.29 6.30
C ILE A 19 21.04 -4.10 6.60
N ASN A 20 21.95 -3.57 7.43
CA ASN A 20 23.11 -4.31 7.90
C ASN A 20 22.65 -5.42 8.85
N ILE A 21 22.30 -6.57 8.29
CA ILE A 21 22.00 -7.79 9.04
C ILE A 21 23.31 -8.57 9.12
N GLN A 22 23.99 -8.52 10.27
CA GLN A 22 25.20 -9.30 10.44
C GLN A 22 24.82 -10.78 10.63
N LYS A 23 25.71 -11.68 10.19
CA LYS A 23 25.55 -13.12 10.36
C LYS A 23 25.58 -13.44 11.86
N GLY A 24 24.41 -13.61 12.47
CA GLY A 24 24.22 -13.81 13.92
C GLY A 24 23.07 -12.99 14.52
N ASP A 25 22.65 -11.91 13.85
CA ASP A 25 21.56 -11.04 14.32
C ASP A 25 20.17 -11.51 13.89
N VAL A 26 20.08 -12.56 13.07
CA VAL A 26 18.82 -13.17 12.64
C VAL A 26 18.43 -14.21 13.68
N PRO A 27 17.33 -14.01 14.43
CA PRO A 27 16.86 -15.00 15.39
C PRO A 27 16.64 -16.34 14.68
N PRO A 28 17.04 -17.48 15.28
CA PRO A 28 16.84 -18.79 14.67
C PRO A 28 15.34 -19.02 14.40
N GLY A 29 15.03 -19.40 13.17
CA GLY A 29 13.67 -19.42 12.64
C GLY A 29 13.22 -18.02 12.22
N GLY A 30 13.03 -17.81 10.91
CA GLY A 30 12.72 -16.52 10.28
C GLY A 30 11.50 -15.76 10.83
N LYS A 31 10.74 -16.32 11.78
CA LYS A 31 9.69 -15.63 12.55
C LYS A 31 10.19 -14.36 13.24
N GLY A 32 11.41 -14.38 13.80
CA GLY A 32 11.98 -13.20 14.47
C GLY A 32 12.27 -12.05 13.49
N LEU A 33 12.85 -12.39 12.34
CA LEU A 33 13.10 -11.45 11.25
C LEU A 33 11.81 -10.92 10.62
N ALA A 34 10.83 -11.80 10.38
CA ALA A 34 9.52 -11.41 9.86
C ALA A 34 8.81 -10.44 10.81
N LYS A 35 8.83 -10.72 12.12
CA LYS A 35 8.26 -9.82 13.14
C LYS A 35 9.00 -8.48 13.20
N TYR A 36 10.33 -8.50 13.05
CA TYR A 36 11.14 -7.29 12.98
C TYR A 36 10.75 -6.46 11.75
N LEU A 37 10.78 -7.04 10.55
CA LEU A 37 10.42 -6.36 9.29
C LEU A 37 8.98 -5.85 9.29
N ALA A 38 8.02 -6.66 9.73
CA ALA A 38 6.62 -6.26 9.84
C ALA A 38 6.45 -5.01 10.71
N LYS A 39 7.24 -4.90 11.79
CA LYS A 39 7.23 -3.71 12.66
C LYS A 39 7.67 -2.45 11.91
N TYR A 40 8.72 -2.52 11.09
CA TYR A 40 9.18 -1.36 10.30
C TYR A 40 8.22 -0.98 9.18
N LEU A 41 7.53 -1.96 8.60
CA LEU A 41 6.61 -1.71 7.49
C LEU A 41 5.27 -1.16 7.97
N ILE A 42 4.73 -1.70 9.06
CA ILE A 42 3.34 -1.47 9.47
C ILE A 42 3.26 -0.48 10.65
N SER A 43 4.26 -0.43 11.53
CA SER A 43 4.12 0.35 12.77
C SER A 43 4.30 1.84 12.53
N PRO A 44 3.53 2.68 13.25
CA PRO A 44 3.76 4.12 13.27
C PRO A 44 5.14 4.44 13.88
N PRO A 45 5.70 5.63 13.58
CA PRO A 45 7.04 6.04 14.05
C PRO A 45 7.18 6.01 15.57
N ILE A 46 6.08 6.29 16.28
CA ILE A 46 5.96 6.16 17.72
C ILE A 46 4.71 5.34 18.05
N ALA A 47 4.82 4.47 19.05
CA ALA A 47 3.66 3.74 19.55
C ALA A 47 2.80 4.66 20.42
N LEU A 48 1.46 4.60 20.31
CA LEU A 48 0.56 5.48 21.08
C LEU A 48 0.82 5.43 22.58
N ARG A 49 1.10 4.25 23.14
CA ARG A 49 1.46 4.05 24.57
C ARG A 49 2.66 4.86 25.06
N ARG A 50 3.44 5.45 24.15
CA ARG A 50 4.59 6.30 24.48
C ARG A 50 4.21 7.76 24.64
N ILE A 51 3.06 8.17 24.12
CA ILE A 51 2.49 9.50 24.35
C ILE A 51 1.87 9.48 25.75
N THR A 52 2.33 10.37 26.61
CA THR A 52 1.94 10.42 28.02
C THR A 52 0.91 11.50 28.29
N ALA A 53 0.95 12.60 27.55
CA ALA A 53 -0.01 13.71 27.70
C ALA A 53 -0.16 14.48 26.38
N TYR A 54 -1.33 15.10 26.23
CA TYR A 54 -1.66 16.01 25.13
C TYR A 54 -2.69 17.01 25.65
N ASP A 55 -2.42 18.30 25.51
CA ASP A 55 -3.25 19.40 26.01
C ASP A 55 -3.84 20.27 24.88
N GLY A 56 -3.58 19.93 23.61
CA GLY A 56 -4.00 20.71 22.45
C GLY A 56 -2.91 21.60 21.86
N GLU A 57 -1.90 21.99 22.65
CA GLU A 57 -0.81 22.87 22.22
C GLU A 57 0.54 22.17 22.22
N SER A 58 0.72 21.21 23.13
CA SER A 58 1.93 20.43 23.36
C SER A 58 1.64 18.93 23.49
N VAL A 59 2.62 18.13 23.13
CA VAL A 59 2.59 16.67 23.23
C VAL A 59 3.77 16.22 24.08
N SER A 60 3.50 15.50 25.16
CA SER A 60 4.51 14.84 25.98
C SER A 60 4.59 13.37 25.63
N TYR A 61 5.79 12.86 25.38
CA TYR A 61 6.01 11.45 25.10
C TYR A 61 7.38 11.00 25.59
N TRP A 62 7.58 9.68 25.66
CA TRP A 62 8.87 9.09 25.97
C TRP A 62 9.43 8.28 24.81
N TYR A 63 10.75 8.25 24.68
CA TYR A 63 11.44 7.39 23.72
C TYR A 63 12.64 6.72 24.39
N LYS A 64 13.19 5.71 23.72
CA LYS A 64 14.45 5.09 24.15
C LYS A 64 15.54 5.66 23.27
N ASP A 65 16.47 6.42 23.84
CA ASP A 65 17.59 6.94 23.07
C ASP A 65 18.40 5.76 22.52
N HIS A 66 18.72 5.81 21.24
CA HIS A 66 19.46 4.75 20.58
C HIS A 66 20.91 4.69 21.05
N LYS A 67 21.51 5.83 21.44
CA LYS A 67 22.90 5.91 21.89
C LYS A 67 23.04 5.46 23.34
N THR A 68 22.33 6.10 24.26
CA THR A 68 22.44 5.82 25.70
C THR A 68 21.59 4.62 26.15
N LYS A 69 20.65 4.17 25.31
CA LYS A 69 19.62 3.17 25.65
C LYS A 69 18.74 3.59 26.84
N ALA A 70 18.81 4.83 27.29
CA ALA A 70 18.00 5.36 28.38
C ALA A 70 16.57 5.66 27.90
N LYS A 71 15.62 5.64 28.85
CA LYS A 71 14.26 6.11 28.62
C LYS A 71 14.24 7.61 28.88
N GLU A 72 13.97 8.39 27.85
CA GLU A 72 13.90 9.86 27.92
C GLU A 72 12.47 10.33 27.70
N HIS A 73 12.12 11.44 28.35
CA HIS A 73 10.82 12.09 28.25
C HIS A 73 11.02 13.47 27.62
N GLU A 74 10.16 13.82 26.69
CA GLU A 74 10.22 15.09 25.97
C GLU A 74 8.80 15.66 25.82
N THR A 75 8.68 16.97 25.93
CA THR A 75 7.46 17.71 25.63
C THR A 75 7.77 18.72 24.55
N VAL A 76 7.00 18.70 23.47
CA VAL A 76 7.19 19.58 22.32
C VAL A 76 5.86 20.15 21.87
N SER A 77 5.89 21.28 21.15
CA SER A 77 4.68 21.81 20.52
C SER A 77 4.06 20.80 19.55
N VAL A 78 2.75 20.88 19.35
CA VAL A 78 2.00 20.03 18.42
C VAL A 78 2.56 20.13 17.00
N LEU A 79 2.90 21.34 16.53
CA LEU A 79 3.48 21.52 15.21
C LEU A 79 4.84 20.84 15.06
N THR A 80 5.68 20.92 16.10
CA THR A 80 6.95 20.19 16.12
C THR A 80 6.73 18.68 16.09
N PHE A 81 5.76 18.17 16.86
CA PHE A 81 5.42 16.74 16.87
C PHE A 81 4.91 16.26 15.49
N ILE A 82 4.00 17.00 14.87
CA ILE A 82 3.49 16.71 13.52
C ILE A 82 4.62 16.76 12.50
N GLY A 83 5.50 17.77 12.55
CA GLY A 83 6.67 17.88 11.67
C GLY A 83 7.64 16.69 11.82
N ARG A 84 7.78 16.15 13.04
CA ARG A 84 8.55 14.92 13.29
C ARG A 84 7.86 13.69 12.69
N MET A 85 6.52 13.58 12.79
CA MET A 85 5.76 12.49 12.17
C MET A 85 5.79 12.54 10.64
N GLY A 86 5.70 13.75 10.06
CA GLY A 86 5.71 13.96 8.62
C GLY A 86 6.98 13.45 7.93
N GLN A 87 8.12 13.44 8.62
CA GLN A 87 9.39 12.87 8.11
C GLN A 87 9.30 11.38 7.78
N HIS A 88 8.29 10.67 8.30
CA HIS A 88 8.06 9.25 8.03
C HIS A 88 7.06 8.99 6.90
N ILE A 89 6.49 10.05 6.32
CA ILE A 89 5.64 9.97 5.15
C ILE A 89 6.55 9.96 3.93
N LEU A 90 6.45 8.92 3.12
CA LEU A 90 7.22 8.83 1.88
C LEU A 90 6.72 9.86 0.87
N PRO A 91 7.61 10.44 0.04
CA PRO A 91 7.18 11.31 -1.04
C PRO A 91 6.19 10.62 -1.97
N LYS A 92 5.34 11.40 -2.64
CA LYS A 92 4.35 10.89 -3.59
C LYS A 92 5.04 10.02 -4.65
N GLY A 93 4.50 8.82 -4.88
CA GLY A 93 5.06 7.83 -5.81
C GLY A 93 6.07 6.86 -5.19
N PHE A 94 6.57 7.13 -3.98
CA PHE A 94 7.41 6.18 -3.25
C PHE A 94 6.55 5.23 -2.42
N GLN A 95 6.69 3.94 -2.68
CA GLN A 95 6.02 2.89 -1.92
C GLN A 95 6.89 2.40 -0.78
N ARG A 96 6.30 2.22 0.41
CA ARG A 96 6.98 1.64 1.58
C ARG A 96 7.36 0.18 1.36
N ILE A 97 6.50 -0.56 0.68
CA ILE A 97 6.72 -1.95 0.26
C ILE A 97 6.66 -1.96 -1.26
N ARG A 98 7.73 -2.42 -1.90
CA ARG A 98 7.74 -2.72 -3.32
C ARG A 98 7.66 -4.24 -3.48
N TYR A 99 6.69 -4.70 -4.24
CA TYR A 99 6.55 -6.12 -4.53
C TYR A 99 7.50 -6.53 -5.64
N TYR A 100 8.35 -7.52 -5.36
CA TYR A 100 9.28 -8.11 -6.32
C TYR A 100 9.01 -9.61 -6.47
N GLY A 101 9.54 -10.20 -7.55
CA GLY A 101 9.35 -11.63 -7.84
C GLY A 101 7.90 -11.96 -8.17
N PHE A 102 7.36 -13.00 -7.53
CA PHE A 102 6.02 -13.53 -7.81
C PHE A 102 4.89 -12.53 -7.56
N HIS A 103 5.07 -11.61 -6.60
CA HIS A 103 4.07 -10.58 -6.30
C HIS A 103 4.28 -9.27 -7.07
N SER A 104 5.27 -9.19 -7.97
CA SER A 104 5.48 -7.98 -8.77
C SER A 104 4.27 -7.71 -9.67
N ASN A 105 3.82 -6.46 -9.79
CA ASN A 105 2.61 -6.11 -10.56
C ASN A 105 2.61 -6.68 -11.99
N VAL A 106 3.78 -6.65 -12.66
CA VAL A 106 3.93 -7.12 -14.05
C VAL A 106 3.74 -8.63 -14.17
N ARG A 107 4.18 -9.41 -13.17
CA ARG A 107 4.15 -10.87 -13.19
C ARG A 107 3.02 -11.46 -12.35
N TYR A 108 2.34 -10.63 -11.56
CA TYR A 108 1.36 -11.08 -10.57
C TYR A 108 0.26 -11.93 -11.22
N ALA A 109 -0.32 -11.47 -12.33
CA ALA A 109 -1.40 -12.19 -13.01
C ALA A 109 -0.94 -13.59 -13.47
N ALA A 110 0.15 -13.66 -14.23
CA ALA A 110 0.71 -14.92 -14.73
C ALA A 110 1.12 -15.87 -13.59
N MET A 111 1.77 -15.33 -12.55
CA MET A 111 2.20 -16.13 -11.41
C MET A 111 1.03 -16.61 -10.55
N HIS A 112 -0.01 -15.79 -10.40
CA HIS A 112 -1.20 -16.16 -9.64
C HIS A 112 -1.97 -17.29 -10.34
N GLU A 113 -2.02 -17.28 -11.67
CA GLU A 113 -2.60 -18.37 -12.46
C GLU A 113 -1.85 -19.69 -12.24
N GLU A 114 -0.52 -19.68 -12.34
CA GLU A 114 0.31 -20.87 -12.11
C GLU A 114 0.21 -21.38 -10.66
N ILE A 115 0.20 -20.48 -9.67
CA ILE A 115 -0.01 -20.85 -8.26
C ILE A 115 -1.38 -21.50 -8.08
N THR A 116 -2.43 -20.95 -8.68
CA THR A 116 -3.80 -21.49 -8.59
C THR A 116 -3.90 -22.87 -9.25
N ARG A 117 -3.11 -23.15 -10.29
CA ARG A 117 -3.05 -24.47 -10.94
C ARG A 117 -2.40 -25.53 -10.05
N ILE A 118 -1.32 -25.16 -9.34
CA ILE A 118 -0.54 -26.07 -8.50
C ILE A 118 -1.19 -26.27 -7.13
N GLN A 119 -1.78 -25.21 -6.59
CA GLN A 119 -2.36 -25.23 -5.27
C GLN A 119 -3.72 -25.93 -5.34
N PRO A 120 -3.95 -27.03 -4.58
CA PRO A 120 -5.26 -27.65 -4.53
C PRO A 120 -6.28 -26.59 -4.10
N PRO A 121 -7.53 -26.65 -4.62
CA PRO A 121 -8.56 -25.70 -4.24
C PRO A 121 -8.57 -25.59 -2.72
N PRO A 122 -8.56 -24.37 -2.16
CA PRO A 122 -8.42 -24.20 -0.72
C PRO A 122 -9.45 -25.10 -0.07
N LYS A 123 -8.99 -26.11 0.69
CA LYS A 123 -9.88 -26.82 1.59
C LYS A 123 -10.53 -25.71 2.39
N LEU A 124 -11.85 -25.58 2.29
CA LEU A 124 -12.61 -24.65 3.10
C LEU A 124 -12.33 -25.07 4.54
N LEU A 125 -11.31 -24.46 5.15
CA LEU A 125 -11.09 -24.56 6.57
C LEU A 125 -12.29 -23.81 7.14
N ASN A 126 -13.30 -24.55 7.59
CA ASN A 126 -14.41 -24.04 8.37
C ASN A 126 -13.90 -23.63 9.76
N ASP A 127 -12.80 -22.87 9.82
CA ASP A 127 -12.33 -22.24 11.03
C ASP A 127 -13.19 -21.02 11.27
N ALA A 128 -13.80 -20.94 12.45
CA ALA A 128 -14.61 -19.80 12.87
C ALA A 128 -13.84 -18.46 12.87
N ASN A 129 -12.50 -18.51 12.81
CA ASN A 129 -11.60 -17.35 12.69
C ASN A 129 -11.09 -17.08 11.26
N SER A 130 -11.54 -17.85 10.26
CA SER A 130 -11.20 -17.59 8.86
C SER A 130 -12.13 -16.52 8.28
N TYR A 131 -11.57 -15.58 7.51
CA TYR A 131 -12.36 -14.61 6.75
C TYR A 131 -12.37 -15.01 5.28
N ARG A 132 -13.56 -14.97 4.66
CA ARG A 132 -13.68 -15.15 3.21
C ARG A 132 -13.43 -13.81 2.53
N ILE A 133 -12.40 -13.74 1.70
CA ILE A 133 -12.23 -12.62 0.78
C ILE A 133 -13.30 -12.78 -0.29
N LEU A 134 -14.36 -11.99 -0.20
CA LEU A 134 -15.36 -11.95 -1.26
C LEU A 134 -14.72 -11.32 -2.51
N PRO A 135 -14.98 -11.87 -3.70
CA PRO A 135 -14.52 -11.26 -4.93
C PRO A 135 -15.04 -9.82 -5.01
N ARG A 136 -14.22 -8.92 -5.56
CA ARG A 136 -14.63 -7.53 -5.75
C ARG A 136 -15.76 -7.49 -6.78
N LYS A 137 -16.92 -6.98 -6.37
CA LYS A 137 -18.05 -6.79 -7.27
C LYS A 137 -17.69 -5.85 -8.42
N SER A 138 -18.20 -6.13 -9.62
CA SER A 138 -18.02 -5.25 -10.77
C SER A 138 -18.77 -3.91 -10.57
N PHE A 139 -18.42 -2.88 -11.33
CA PHE A 139 -19.15 -1.60 -11.29
C PHE A 139 -20.65 -1.80 -11.59
N GLN A 140 -20.97 -2.66 -12.55
CA GLN A 140 -22.34 -3.01 -12.93
C GLN A 140 -23.08 -3.68 -11.75
N GLU A 141 -22.47 -4.66 -11.10
CA GLU A 141 -23.05 -5.35 -9.94
C GLU A 141 -23.27 -4.40 -8.76
N LEU A 142 -22.32 -3.50 -8.50
CA LEU A 142 -22.45 -2.48 -7.46
C LEU A 142 -23.60 -1.51 -7.76
N ALA A 143 -23.70 -1.06 -9.00
CA ALA A 143 -24.77 -0.17 -9.43
C ALA A 143 -26.15 -0.86 -9.32
N ILE A 144 -26.28 -2.11 -9.77
CA ILE A 144 -27.52 -2.87 -9.63
C ILE A 144 -27.90 -3.04 -8.15
N THR A 145 -26.94 -3.41 -7.30
CA THR A 145 -27.21 -3.63 -5.87
C THR A 145 -27.49 -2.35 -5.08
N THR A 146 -26.92 -1.22 -5.48
CA THR A 146 -27.04 0.05 -4.74
C THR A 146 -28.17 0.94 -5.28
N LEU A 147 -28.33 0.97 -6.60
CA LEU A 147 -29.24 1.88 -7.32
C LEU A 147 -30.45 1.14 -7.92
N GLY A 148 -30.47 -0.19 -7.90
CA GLY A 148 -31.57 -1.02 -8.45
C GLY A 148 -31.60 -1.09 -9.97
N ASN A 149 -30.76 -0.30 -10.65
CA ASN A 149 -30.76 -0.17 -12.11
C ASN A 149 -29.41 -0.57 -12.69
N ASP A 150 -29.46 -1.23 -13.85
CA ASP A 150 -28.26 -1.63 -14.59
C ASP A 150 -27.75 -0.43 -15.43
N PRO A 151 -26.57 0.14 -15.12
CA PRO A 151 -26.03 1.29 -15.84
C PRO A 151 -25.59 0.95 -17.27
N LEU A 152 -25.50 -0.34 -17.60
CA LEU A 152 -25.15 -0.83 -18.94
C LEU A 152 -26.38 -1.26 -19.74
N LYS A 153 -27.59 -0.92 -19.28
CA LYS A 153 -28.82 -1.09 -20.07
C LYS A 153 -29.45 0.24 -20.40
N CYS A 154 -29.87 0.40 -21.65
CA CYS A 154 -30.61 1.57 -22.08
C CYS A 154 -31.97 1.61 -21.37
N PRO A 155 -32.34 2.70 -20.67
CA PRO A 155 -33.63 2.81 -19.98
C PRO A 155 -34.81 2.88 -20.94
N ASN A 156 -34.60 3.15 -22.23
CA ASN A 156 -35.65 3.25 -23.23
C ASN A 156 -35.88 1.93 -23.99
N CYS A 157 -34.83 1.32 -24.52
CA CYS A 157 -34.95 0.11 -25.37
C CYS A 157 -34.44 -1.19 -24.71
N GLY A 158 -33.84 -1.11 -23.51
CA GLY A 158 -33.29 -2.28 -22.80
C GLY A 158 -32.03 -2.90 -23.42
N GLN A 159 -31.54 -2.38 -24.55
CA GLN A 159 -30.30 -2.87 -25.18
C GLN A 159 -29.07 -2.57 -24.34
N GLN A 160 -28.04 -3.40 -24.53
CA GLN A 160 -26.78 -3.30 -23.82
C GLN A 160 -25.95 -2.12 -24.32
N MET A 161 -25.45 -1.32 -23.40
CA MET A 161 -24.66 -0.11 -23.67
C MET A 161 -23.18 -0.35 -23.34
N LEU A 162 -22.30 0.29 -24.10
CA LEU A 162 -20.86 0.33 -23.83
C LEU A 162 -20.50 1.63 -23.12
N LEU A 163 -19.72 1.51 -22.03
CA LEU A 163 -19.22 2.66 -21.31
C LEU A 163 -18.07 3.31 -22.09
N LYS A 164 -18.34 4.45 -22.74
CA LYS A 164 -17.33 5.16 -23.54
C LYS A 164 -16.45 6.08 -22.70
N ARG A 165 -17.04 6.87 -21.80
CA ARG A 165 -16.34 7.91 -21.04
C ARG A 165 -17.02 8.18 -19.69
N ILE A 166 -16.22 8.44 -18.67
CA ILE A 166 -16.65 8.98 -17.37
C ILE A 166 -16.10 10.41 -17.24
N TRP A 167 -16.97 11.38 -17.00
CA TRP A 167 -16.62 12.79 -16.85
C TRP A 167 -17.18 13.38 -15.56
N HIS A 168 -16.46 14.30 -14.94
CA HIS A 168 -16.85 15.03 -13.74
C HIS A 168 -16.74 16.54 -13.98
N PRO A 169 -17.71 17.37 -13.56
CA PRO A 169 -17.71 18.82 -13.79
C PRO A 169 -16.45 19.55 -13.35
N THR A 170 -15.94 19.22 -12.18
CA THR A 170 -14.74 19.86 -11.59
C THR A 170 -13.43 19.23 -12.06
N TYR A 171 -13.43 17.93 -12.37
CA TYR A 171 -12.18 17.15 -12.59
C TYR A 171 -11.96 16.78 -14.06
N GLY A 172 -12.90 17.10 -14.94
CA GLY A 172 -12.84 16.76 -16.35
C GLY A 172 -13.07 15.27 -16.60
N VAL A 173 -12.47 14.73 -17.66
CA VAL A 173 -12.59 13.33 -18.04
C VAL A 173 -11.79 12.46 -17.07
N MET A 174 -12.47 11.58 -16.33
CA MET A 174 -11.85 10.66 -15.38
C MET A 174 -11.42 9.35 -16.05
N ILE A 175 -12.24 8.84 -16.98
CA ILE A 175 -11.92 7.63 -17.75
C ILE A 175 -12.40 7.81 -19.19
N ASP A 176 -11.57 7.49 -20.17
CA ASP A 176 -11.93 7.50 -21.58
C ASP A 176 -11.56 6.17 -22.24
N TYR A 177 -12.56 5.33 -22.49
CA TYR A 177 -12.41 4.04 -23.14
C TYR A 177 -12.45 4.15 -24.68
N ALA A 178 -12.70 5.34 -25.24
CA ALA A 178 -12.64 5.55 -26.69
C ALA A 178 -11.20 5.55 -27.20
N HIS A 179 -10.25 6.08 -26.43
CA HIS A 179 -8.83 6.14 -26.82
C HIS A 179 -8.03 4.85 -26.55
N SER A 180 -8.54 3.93 -25.71
CA SER A 180 -7.79 2.71 -25.39
C SER A 180 -7.68 1.73 -26.55
N TYR A 181 -8.52 1.85 -27.59
CA TYR A 181 -8.39 1.04 -28.81
C TYR A 181 -7.37 1.60 -29.81
N GLU A 182 -7.10 2.90 -29.79
CA GLU A 182 -6.10 3.55 -30.64
C GLU A 182 -4.69 3.37 -30.07
N THR A 183 -4.53 3.43 -28.74
CA THR A 183 -3.21 3.26 -28.11
C THR A 183 -2.70 1.82 -28.11
N TYR A 184 -3.59 0.81 -28.11
CA TYR A 184 -3.18 -0.60 -28.17
C TYR A 184 -2.71 -1.05 -29.56
N GLN A 185 -3.17 -0.40 -30.63
CA GLN A 185 -2.72 -0.69 -31.99
C GLN A 185 -1.33 -0.08 -32.27
N ASP A 186 -0.94 0.98 -31.54
CA ASP A 186 0.33 1.69 -31.77
C ASP A 186 1.51 1.16 -30.92
N THR A 187 1.24 0.44 -29.83
CA THR A 187 2.30 -0.15 -28.97
C THR A 187 2.73 -1.57 -29.37
N GLY A 188 2.23 -2.10 -30.49
CA GLY A 188 2.59 -3.42 -31.04
C GLY A 188 3.94 -3.50 -31.76
N GLN A 189 4.67 -2.39 -31.86
CA GLN A 189 6.01 -2.35 -32.45
C GLN A 189 6.96 -1.49 -31.61
N ARG A 190 7.69 -2.11 -30.68
CA ARG A 190 9.10 -1.79 -30.39
C ARG A 190 9.70 -2.80 -29.42
N ALA A 191 10.94 -3.15 -29.75
CA ALA A 191 11.85 -4.16 -29.20
C ALA A 191 12.02 -4.17 -27.67
#